data_AF-A0A968VUX2-F1
#
_entry.id   AF-A0A968VUX2-F1
#
_cell.length_a   1.000
_cell.length_b   1.000
_cell.length_c   1.000
_cell.angle_alpha   90.00
_cell.angle_beta   90.00
_cell.angle_gamma   90.00
#
_symmetry.space_group_name_H-M   'P 1'
#
loop_
_entity.id
_entity.type
_entity.pdbx_description
1 polymer ?
#
loop_
_entity_poly.entity_id
_entity_poly.type
_entity_poly.pdbx_seq_one_letter_code
_entity_poly.pdbx_strand_id
1 'polypeptide(L)'
;MKFLLVTLSLIMNSALAEELTIFDVRKNLPMSDSEKVYRDFYINGGNEAGLSAGMIITVERRMPLYDSYQNRSAGDLQLKVAKIKIIHVQKLVWRWRAFL
;
A
#
# COMPACT_ATOMS: atom_id res chain seq x y z
N MET A 1 25.96 38.43 9.40
CA MET A 1 25.44 37.67 8.24
C MET A 1 25.85 36.19 8.17
N LYS A 2 26.48 35.59 9.20
CA LYS A 2 26.83 34.14 9.21
C LYS A 2 25.80 33.22 9.88
N PHE A 3 24.89 33.76 10.70
CA PHE A 3 23.88 32.98 11.43
C PHE A 3 22.60 32.68 10.64
N LEU A 4 22.37 33.35 9.50
CA LEU A 4 21.15 33.17 8.69
C LEU A 4 21.19 31.90 7.83
N LEU A 5 22.38 31.35 7.57
CA LEU A 5 22.56 30.10 6.82
C LEU A 5 22.31 28.84 7.68
N VAL A 6 22.42 28.95 9.02
CA VAL A 6 22.30 27.80 9.94
C VAL A 6 20.83 27.49 10.29
N THR A 7 19.94 28.48 10.23
CA THR A 7 18.52 28.28 10.50
C THR A 7 17.75 27.69 9.31
N LEU A 8 18.29 27.75 8.09
CA LEU A 8 17.64 27.23 6.88
C LEU A 8 17.85 25.72 6.66
N SER A 9 18.87 25.12 7.28
CA SER A 9 19.18 23.69 7.13
C SER A 9 18.34 22.74 7.99
N LEU A 10 17.45 23.27 8.84
CA LEU A 10 16.62 22.49 9.78
C LEU A 10 15.22 22.15 9.25
N ILE A 11 14.88 22.53 8.02
CA ILE A 11 13.63 22.10 7.37
C ILE A 11 13.84 20.68 6.82
N MET A 12 14.00 19.73 7.73
CA MET A 12 13.98 18.31 7.38
C MET A 12 12.55 17.95 7.03
N ASN A 13 12.31 17.74 5.73
CA ASN A 13 11.05 17.21 5.23
C ASN A 13 10.83 15.83 5.86
N SER A 14 9.87 15.72 6.77
CA SER A 14 9.33 14.42 7.18
C SER A 14 8.63 13.83 5.95
N ALA A 15 9.30 12.89 5.28
CA ALA A 15 8.66 12.09 4.25
C ALA A 15 7.51 11.31 4.91
N LEU A 16 6.28 11.76 4.68
CA LEU A 16 5.09 11.02 5.06
C LEU A 16 5.00 9.83 4.11
N ALA A 17 5.44 8.66 4.57
CA ALA A 17 5.18 7.41 3.89
C ALA A 17 3.69 7.09 4.07
N GLU A 18 2.92 7.16 2.99
CA GLU A 18 1.54 6.67 3.00
C GLU A 18 1.54 5.15 3.14
N GLU A 19 0.62 4.62 3.95
CA GLU A 19 0.51 3.18 4.15
C GLU A 19 -0.04 2.50 2.88
N LEU A 20 0.73 1.55 2.36
CA LEU A 20 0.35 0.75 1.20
C LEU A 20 -0.68 -0.29 1.61
N THR A 21 -1.88 -0.16 1.06
CA THR A 21 -3.03 -1.02 1.29
C THR A 21 -3.59 -1.49 -0.04
N ILE A 22 -4.10 -2.73 -0.04
CA ILE A 22 -4.84 -3.27 -1.18
C ILE A 22 -6.27 -2.72 -1.07
N PHE A 23 -6.70 -1.94 -2.06
CA PHE A 23 -8.03 -1.31 -2.04
C PHE A 23 -9.06 -2.04 -2.91
N ASP A 24 -8.61 -2.77 -3.94
CA ASP A 24 -9.47 -3.55 -4.83
C ASP A 24 -8.83 -4.89 -5.18
N VAL A 25 -9.66 -5.93 -5.28
CA VAL A 25 -9.26 -7.29 -5.67
C VAL A 25 -10.22 -7.78 -6.73
N ARG A 26 -9.71 -7.97 -7.94
CA ARG A 26 -10.49 -8.44 -9.08
C ARG A 26 -10.18 -9.90 -9.37
N LYS A 27 -11.22 -10.65 -9.69
CA LYS A 27 -11.13 -12.06 -10.09
C LYS A 27 -11.57 -12.16 -11.55
N ASN A 28 -10.85 -12.92 -12.36
CA ASN A 28 -11.33 -13.25 -13.70
C ASN A 28 -12.57 -14.15 -13.63
N LEU A 29 -13.45 -14.00 -14.62
CA LEU A 29 -14.59 -14.90 -14.81
C LEU A 29 -14.14 -16.03 -15.74
N PRO A 30 -14.00 -17.27 -15.23
CA PRO A 30 -13.62 -18.39 -16.07
C PRO A 30 -14.76 -18.70 -17.05
N MET A 31 -14.42 -18.92 -18.32
CA MET A 31 -15.38 -19.33 -19.35
C MET A 31 -15.55 -20.85 -19.44
N SER A 32 -14.65 -21.62 -18.81
CA SER A 32 -14.80 -23.06 -18.63
C SER A 32 -14.25 -23.52 -17.28
N ASP A 33 -14.66 -24.71 -16.84
CA ASP A 33 -14.21 -25.30 -15.58
C ASP A 33 -12.70 -25.62 -15.56
N SER A 34 -12.04 -25.69 -16.72
CA SER A 34 -10.61 -25.96 -16.83
C SER A 34 -9.74 -24.70 -16.78
N GLU A 35 -10.34 -23.52 -16.85
CA GLU A 35 -9.59 -22.25 -16.91
C GLU A 35 -9.03 -21.85 -15.54
N LYS A 36 -7.78 -21.41 -15.50
CA LYS A 36 -7.15 -20.95 -14.26
C LYS A 36 -7.75 -19.61 -13.83
N VAL A 37 -8.11 -19.56 -12.56
CA VAL A 37 -8.59 -18.34 -11.92
C VAL A 37 -7.39 -17.51 -11.45
N TYR A 38 -7.30 -16.27 -11.93
CA TYR A 38 -6.33 -15.27 -11.48
C TYR A 38 -6.99 -14.23 -10.57
N ARG A 39 -6.20 -13.66 -9.67
CA ARG A 39 -6.60 -12.56 -8.80
C ARG A 39 -5.65 -11.39 -9.03
N ASP A 40 -6.22 -10.27 -9.44
CA ASP A 40 -5.51 -9.01 -9.61
C ASP A 40 -5.72 -8.13 -8.38
N PHE A 41 -4.62 -7.63 -7.82
CA PHE A 41 -4.63 -6.81 -6.62
C PHE A 41 -4.25 -5.38 -7.00
N TYR A 42 -5.07 -4.42 -6.59
CA TYR A 42 -4.80 -2.99 -6.79
C TYR A 42 -4.42 -2.34 -5.46
N ILE A 43 -3.34 -1.56 -5.49
CA ILE A 43 -2.70 -0.96 -4.32
C ILE A 43 -2.77 0.55 -4.45
N ASN A 44 -3.01 1.27 -3.35
CA ASN A 44 -3.02 2.74 -3.29
C ASN A 44 -1.61 3.35 -3.35
N GLY A 45 -0.74 2.85 -4.24
CA GLY A 45 0.63 3.34 -4.37
C GLY A 45 1.16 3.23 -5.80
N GLY A 46 1.97 4.21 -6.19
CA GLY A 46 2.63 4.27 -7.51
C GLY A 46 4.15 4.30 -7.40
N ASN A 47 4.82 4.77 -8.46
CA ASN A 47 6.28 4.96 -8.47
C ASN A 47 6.76 5.89 -7.34
N GLU A 48 5.92 6.85 -6.92
CA GLU A 48 6.23 7.77 -5.82
C GLU A 48 6.33 7.08 -4.45
N ALA A 49 5.68 5.93 -4.29
CA ALA A 49 5.80 5.06 -3.11
C ALA A 49 6.96 4.06 -3.23
N GLY A 50 7.82 4.20 -4.24
CA GLY A 50 8.96 3.31 -4.48
C GLY A 50 8.60 1.96 -5.11
N LEU A 51 7.36 1.79 -5.59
CA LEU A 51 6.94 0.59 -6.29
C LEU A 51 7.47 0.58 -7.72
N SER A 52 7.92 -0.60 -8.19
CA SER A 52 8.43 -0.78 -9.55
C SER A 52 7.90 -2.08 -10.15
N ALA A 53 7.75 -2.10 -11.48
CA ALA A 53 7.34 -3.31 -12.19
C ALA A 53 8.40 -4.40 -12.03
N GLY A 54 7.95 -5.63 -11.76
CA GLY A 54 8.81 -6.76 -11.46
C GLY A 54 9.16 -6.95 -9.99
N MET A 55 8.91 -5.95 -9.14
CA MET A 55 9.10 -6.06 -7.69
C MET A 55 8.19 -7.14 -7.10
N ILE A 56 8.71 -7.93 -6.17
CA ILE A 56 7.94 -8.90 -5.39
C ILE A 56 7.73 -8.32 -4.01
N ILE A 57 6.47 -8.12 -3.63
CA ILE A 57 6.10 -7.61 -2.32
C ILE A 57 5.42 -8.70 -1.50
N THR A 58 5.58 -8.64 -0.18
CA THR A 58 4.90 -9.54 0.75
C THR A 58 3.66 -8.84 1.26
N VAL A 59 2.51 -9.49 1.12
CA VAL A 59 1.24 -9.00 1.63
C VAL A 59 1.07 -9.50 3.06
N GLU A 60 0.80 -8.58 3.96
CA GLU A 60 0.53 -8.87 5.37
C GLU A 60 -0.92 -8.52 5.70
N ARG A 61 -1.58 -9.39 6.46
CA ARG A 61 -2.93 -9.17 6.98
C ARG A 61 -2.83 -8.84 8.46
N ARG A 62 -3.29 -7.65 8.82
CA ARG A 62 -3.48 -7.22 10.21
C ARG A 62 -4.77 -7.86 10.75
N MET A 63 -4.66 -8.61 11.83
CA MET A 63 -5.81 -9.19 12.52
C MET A 63 -5.78 -8.79 14.00
N PRO A 64 -6.90 -8.30 14.57
CA PRO A 64 -6.93 -7.99 15.98
C PRO A 64 -6.78 -9.28 16.80
N LEU A 65 -5.83 -9.27 17.73
CA LEU A 65 -5.65 -10.35 18.70
C LEU A 65 -6.49 -10.00 19.93
N TYR A 66 -7.57 -10.74 20.11
CA TYR A 66 -8.50 -10.53 21.21
C TYR A 66 -8.27 -11.55 22.33
N ASP A 67 -8.08 -11.04 23.55
CA ASP A 67 -7.97 -11.84 24.77
C ASP A 67 -9.35 -11.95 25.43
N SER A 68 -9.94 -13.14 25.37
CA SER A 68 -11.25 -13.43 25.95
C SER A 68 -11.27 -13.46 27.48
N TYR A 69 -10.13 -13.66 28.14
CA TYR A 69 -10.06 -13.71 29.60
C TYR A 69 -10.08 -12.31 30.22
N GLN A 70 -9.38 -11.37 29.59
CA GLN A 70 -9.34 -9.97 30.04
C GLN A 70 -10.26 -9.03 29.25
N ASN A 71 -11.05 -9.57 28.31
CA ASN A 71 -11.99 -8.83 27.46
C ASN A 71 -11.35 -7.59 26.80
N ARG A 72 -10.11 -7.73 26.33
CA ARG A 72 -9.31 -6.64 25.76
C ARG A 72 -8.64 -7.06 24.47
N SER A 73 -8.47 -6.12 23.55
CA SER A 73 -7.53 -6.33 22.43
C SER A 73 -6.11 -6.33 22.98
N ALA A 74 -5.43 -7.47 22.86
CA ALA A 74 -4.02 -7.61 23.22
C ALA A 74 -3.11 -6.89 22.21
N GLY A 75 -3.60 -6.60 21.01
CA GLY A 75 -2.89 -5.87 19.97
C GLY A 75 -3.32 -6.35 18.58
N ASP A 76 -2.47 -6.12 17.59
CA ASP A 76 -2.66 -6.61 16.23
C ASP A 76 -1.58 -7.61 15.82
N LEU A 77 -2.02 -8.72 15.25
CA LEU A 77 -1.16 -9.74 14.67
C LEU A 77 -0.99 -9.46 13.17
N GLN A 78 0.24 -9.32 12.71
CA GLN A 78 0.58 -9.22 11.29
C GLN A 78 0.94 -10.61 10.75
N LEU A 79 0.10 -11.15 9.87
CA LEU A 79 0.33 -12.45 9.22
C LEU A 79 0.70 -12.26 7.76
N LYS A 80 1.80 -12.90 7.32
CA LYS A 80 2.17 -12.95 5.90
C LYS A 80 1.23 -13.89 5.17
N VAL A 81 0.44 -13.37 4.23
CA VAL A 81 -0.62 -14.12 3.53
C VAL A 81 -0.28 -14.45 2.08
N ALA A 82 0.54 -13.63 1.42
CA ALA A 82 0.90 -13.84 0.03
C ALA A 82 2.21 -13.15 -0.34
N LYS A 83 2.79 -13.58 -1.46
CA LYS A 83 3.81 -12.82 -2.19
C LYS A 83 3.24 -12.51 -3.57
N ILE A 84 3.23 -11.25 -3.94
CA ILE A 84 2.68 -10.81 -5.24
C ILE A 84 3.75 -10.08 -6.03
N LYS A 85 3.76 -10.30 -7.35
CA LYS A 85 4.64 -9.61 -8.28
C LYS A 85 3.89 -8.44 -8.89
N ILE A 86 4.50 -7.26 -8.85
CA ILE A 86 3.96 -6.07 -9.48
C ILE A 86 4.12 -6.19 -10.99
N ILE A 87 3.00 -6.19 -11.73
CA ILE A 87 2.99 -6.31 -13.20
C ILE A 87 2.98 -4.94 -13.89
N HIS A 88 2.46 -3.91 -13.23
CA HIS A 88 2.32 -2.58 -13.78
C HIS A 88 2.29 -1.54 -12.65
N VAL A 89 2.94 -0.40 -12.87
CA VAL A 89 2.90 0.75 -11.96
C VAL A 89 2.60 1.99 -12.78
N GLN A 90 1.60 2.74 -12.35
CA GLN A 90 1.25 4.03 -12.93
C GLN A 90 1.41 5.15 -11.91
N LYS A 91 1.65 6.36 -12.39
CA LYS A 91 1.62 7.56 -11.55
C LYS A 91 0.16 7.93 -11.29
N LEU A 92 -0.24 7.99 -10.02
CA LEU A 92 -1.59 8.34 -9.64
C LEU A 92 -1.76 9.87 -9.73
N VAL A 93 -2.02 10.40 -10.94
CA VAL A 93 -2.35 11.82 -11.13
C VAL A 93 -3.86 12.03 -10.97
N TRP A 94 -4.28 12.52 -9.80
CA TRP A 94 -5.64 13.01 -9.59
C TRP A 94 -5.71 14.47 -10.07
N ARG A 95 -6.04 14.69 -11.35
CA ARG A 95 -6.37 16.04 -11.85
C ARG A 95 -7.87 16.27 -11.75
N TRP A 96 -8.30 16.86 -10.64
CA TRP A 96 -9.66 17.37 -10.52
C TRP A 96 -9.76 18.70 -11.28
N ARG A 97 -10.49 18.72 -12.40
CA ARG A 97 -10.89 19.97 -13.04
C ARG A 97 -12.29 20.30 -12.55
N ALA A 98 -12.39 21.21 -11.59
CA ALA A 98 -13.66 21.83 -11.24
C ALA A 98 -14.12 22.65 -12.45
N PHE A 99 -15.25 22.26 -13.03
CA PHE A 99 -16.03 23.18 -13.84
C PHE A 99 -16.93 23.94 -12.87
N LEU A 100 -16.55 25.20 -12.62
CA LEU A 100 -17.44 26.22 -12.05
C LEU A 100 -18.28 26.81 -13.18
#